data_AF-A0A7W3RFC6-F1
#
_entry.id   AF-A0A7W3RFC6-F1
#
_cell.length_a   1.000
_cell.length_b   1.000
_cell.length_c   1.000
_cell.angle_alpha   90.00
_cell.angle_beta   90.00
_cell.angle_gamma   90.00
#
_symmetry.space_group_name_H-M   'P 1'
#
loop_
_entity.id
_entity.type
_entity.pdbx_description
1 polymer ?
#
loop_
_entity_poly.entity_id
_entity_poly.type
_entity_poly.pdbx_seq_one_letter_code
_entity_poly.pdbx_strand_id
1 'polypeptide(L)'
;MSQLLFNITLIISFMFAASIVREQIIYRVEGINRYKMYRLIYYGCSYGLLGSILMIYTIKIDSTIILDLRFLAVTIVCLYAGMVPAIIAACIIG
;
A
#
# COMPACT_ATOMS: atom_id res chain seq x y z
N MET A 1 -13.92 9.58 15.69
CA MET A 1 -13.47 10.56 14.66
C MET A 1 -11.96 10.55 14.44
N SER A 2 -11.13 10.70 15.47
CA SER A 2 -9.66 10.83 15.35
C SER A 2 -8.95 9.62 14.71
N GLN A 3 -9.38 8.40 15.01
CA GLN A 3 -8.79 7.17 14.45
C GLN A 3 -9.02 7.03 12.93
N LEU A 4 -10.19 7.45 12.44
CA LEU A 4 -10.52 7.45 11.02
C LEU A 4 -9.62 8.42 10.26
N LEU A 5 -9.47 9.64 10.77
CA LEU A 5 -8.61 10.66 10.16
C LEU A 5 -7.14 10.21 10.14
N PHE A 6 -6.67 9.55 11.20
CA PHE A 6 -5.30 9.02 11.25
C PHE A 6 -5.03 7.95 10.18
N ASN A 7 -5.96 7.02 9.97
CA ASN A 7 -5.79 5.99 8.95
C ASN A 7 -5.82 6.59 7.53
N ILE A 8 -6.71 7.56 7.29
CA ILE A 8 -6.79 8.25 6.00
C ILE A 8 -5.49 9.02 5.72
N THR A 9 -4.95 9.76 6.69
CA THR A 9 -3.67 10.47 6.49
C THR A 9 -2.50 9.51 6.30
N LEU A 10 -2.51 8.35 6.95
CA LEU A 10 -1.50 7.31 6.75
C LEU A 10 -1.55 6.75 5.33
N ILE A 11 -2.74 6.47 4.81
CA ILE A 11 -2.95 6.04 3.41
C ILE A 11 -2.45 7.10 2.44
N ILE A 12 -2.84 8.37 2.64
CA ILE A 12 -2.45 9.49 1.75
C ILE A 12 -0.93 9.68 1.77
N SER A 13 -0.30 9.62 2.94
CA SER A 13 1.15 9.75 3.09
C SER A 13 1.91 8.69 2.29
N PHE A 14 1.50 7.43 2.39
CA PHE A 14 2.11 6.35 1.62
C PHE A 14 1.81 6.42 0.12
N MET A 15 0.60 6.83 -0.28
CA MET A 15 0.30 7.10 -1.69
C MET A 15 1.23 8.18 -2.26
N PHE A 16 1.47 9.25 -1.52
CA PHE A 16 2.35 10.33 -1.97
C PHE A 16 3.81 9.86 -2.04
N ALA A 17 4.28 9.13 -1.03
CA ALA A 17 5.62 8.55 -1.02
C ALA A 17 5.84 7.60 -2.20
N ALA A 18 4.87 6.70 -2.46
CA ALA A 18 4.91 5.79 -3.60
C ALA A 18 4.86 6.52 -4.94
N SER A 19 4.09 7.61 -5.04
CA SER A 19 4.03 8.44 -6.24
C SER A 19 5.37 9.11 -6.55
N ILE A 20 6.05 9.65 -5.54
CA ILE A 20 7.39 10.26 -5.70
C ILE A 20 8.40 9.19 -6.13
N VAL A 21 8.41 8.04 -5.46
CA VAL A 21 9.31 6.91 -5.81
C VAL A 21 9.05 6.44 -7.24
N ARG A 22 7.80 6.44 -7.68
CA ARG A 22 7.43 6.10 -9.06
C ARG A 22 7.99 7.10 -10.05
N GLU A 23 7.78 8.39 -9.81
CA GLU A 23 8.21 9.46 -10.71
C GLU A 23 9.74 9.51 -10.84
N GLN A 24 10.47 9.34 -9.74
CA GLN A 24 11.94 9.30 -9.73
C GLN A 24 12.52 8.07 -10.47
N ILE A 25 11.85 6.91 -10.37
CA ILE A 25 12.37 5.64 -10.93
C ILE A 25 11.93 5.40 -12.38
N ILE A 26 10.69 5.74 -12.73
CA ILE A 26 10.12 5.43 -14.06
C ILE A 26 10.68 6.36 -15.14
N TYR A 27 10.82 7.66 -14.87
CA TYR A 27 11.30 8.61 -15.89
C TYR A 27 12.82 8.63 -16.06
N ARG A 28 13.59 8.15 -15.08
CA ARG A 28 15.06 8.25 -15.11
C ARG A 28 15.77 6.98 -15.60
N VAL A 29 15.08 5.84 -15.62
CA VAL A 29 15.70 4.51 -15.85
C VAL A 29 14.84 3.68 -16.81
N GLU A 30 14.74 4.09 -18.07
CA GLU A 30 14.03 3.32 -19.12
C GLU A 30 14.80 2.06 -19.61
N GLY A 31 16.00 1.77 -19.10
CA GLY A 31 16.92 0.84 -19.79
C GLY A 31 17.10 -0.58 -19.27
N ILE A 32 16.75 -0.94 -18.02
CA ILE A 32 17.27 -2.20 -17.43
C ILE A 32 16.18 -3.03 -16.73
N ASN A 33 15.89 -4.20 -17.33
CA ASN A 33 14.85 -5.14 -16.90
C ASN A 33 15.04 -5.69 -15.47
N ARG A 34 16.27 -5.71 -14.93
CA ARG A 34 16.52 -6.12 -13.53
C ARG A 34 15.85 -5.21 -12.50
N TYR A 35 15.76 -3.90 -12.74
CA TYR A 35 15.19 -2.96 -11.78
C TYR A 35 13.65 -3.03 -11.71
N LYS A 36 12.99 -3.59 -12.74
CA LYS A 36 11.54 -3.86 -12.71
C LYS A 36 11.18 -4.82 -11.59
N MET A 37 11.95 -5.90 -11.40
CA MET A 37 11.65 -6.94 -10.41
C MET A 37 11.83 -6.43 -8.97
N TYR A 38 12.96 -5.78 -8.68
CA TYR A 38 13.19 -5.16 -7.36
C TYR A 38 12.14 -4.10 -7.04
N ARG A 39 11.69 -3.34 -8.04
CA ARG A 39 10.63 -2.35 -7.88
C ARG A 39 9.29 -2.99 -7.51
N LEU A 40 8.90 -4.07 -8.18
CA LEU A 40 7.67 -4.81 -7.86
C LEU A 40 7.69 -5.34 -6.42
N ILE A 41 8.82 -5.89 -5.98
CA ILE A 41 8.99 -6.38 -4.61
C ILE A 41 8.93 -5.22 -3.61
N TYR A 42 9.58 -4.09 -3.89
CA TYR A 42 9.56 -2.92 -3.02
C TYR A 42 8.14 -2.36 -2.84
N TYR A 43 7.36 -2.25 -3.91
CA TYR A 43 5.96 -1.80 -3.84
C TYR A 43 5.08 -2.81 -3.11
N GLY A 44 5.20 -4.10 -3.41
CA GLY A 44 4.44 -5.13 -2.71
C GLY A 44 4.74 -5.15 -1.21
N CYS A 45 6.01 -5.02 -0.83
CA CYS A 45 6.43 -5.04 0.57
C CYS A 45 6.00 -3.78 1.33
N SER A 46 6.17 -2.59 0.75
CA SER A 46 5.79 -1.32 1.39
C SER A 46 4.27 -1.21 1.59
N TYR A 47 3.47 -1.57 0.58
CA TYR A 47 2.01 -1.55 0.70
C TYR A 47 1.45 -2.73 1.52
N GLY A 48 2.12 -3.88 1.51
CA GLY A 48 1.80 -5.00 2.42
C GLY A 48 1.99 -4.58 3.88
N LEU A 49 3.11 -3.95 4.20
CA LEU A 49 3.42 -3.45 5.54
C LEU A 49 2.45 -2.33 5.97
N LEU A 50 2.09 -1.43 5.04
CA LEU A 50 1.00 -0.47 5.27
C LEU A 50 -0.32 -1.19 5.59
N GLY A 51 -0.71 -2.21 4.82
CA GLY A 51 -1.93 -2.98 5.07
C GLY A 51 -1.94 -3.65 6.45
N SER A 52 -0.80 -4.19 6.89
CA SER A 52 -0.64 -4.73 8.25
C SER A 52 -0.77 -3.64 9.32
N ILE A 53 -0.22 -2.44 9.09
CA ILE A 53 -0.40 -1.30 10.01
C ILE A 53 -1.89 -0.89 10.08
N LEU A 54 -2.60 -0.85 8.94
CA LEU A 54 -4.03 -0.53 8.91
C LEU A 54 -4.87 -1.58 9.66
N MET A 55 -4.46 -2.85 9.65
CA MET A 55 -5.10 -3.90 10.46
C MET A 55 -4.96 -3.62 11.97
N ILE A 56 -3.77 -3.18 12.42
CA ILE A 56 -3.55 -2.84 13.83
C ILE A 56 -4.39 -1.64 14.25
N TYR A 57 -4.50 -0.63 13.38
CA TYR A 57 -5.30 0.57 13.61
C TYR A 57 -6.76 0.43 13.15
N THR A 58 -7.33 -0.77 13.29
CA THR A 58 -8.73 -1.02 12.94
C THR A 58 -9.69 -0.05 13.64
N ILE A 59 -10.63 0.50 12.89
CA ILE A 59 -11.58 1.50 13.38
C ILE A 59 -12.81 0.79 13.89
N LYS A 60 -13.10 0.93 15.20
CA LYS A 60 -14.40 0.58 15.75
C LYS A 60 -15.32 1.77 15.56
N ILE A 61 -16.23 1.68 14.60
CA ILE A 61 -17.22 2.73 14.32
C ILE A 61 -18.36 2.63 15.33
N ASP A 62 -18.71 1.41 15.73
CA ASP A 62 -19.72 1.12 16.75
C ASP A 62 -19.28 -0.09 17.60
N SER A 63 -19.96 -0.32 18.72
CA SER A 63 -19.77 -1.46 19.63
C SER A 63 -19.83 -2.84 18.93
N THR A 64 -20.50 -2.92 17.78
CA THR A 64 -20.64 -4.12 16.93
C THR A 64 -20.03 -3.97 15.53
N ILE A 65 -19.66 -2.76 15.10
CA ILE A 65 -19.19 -2.50 13.73
C ILE A 65 -17.70 -2.16 13.73
N ILE A 66 -16.93 -3.11 13.22
CA ILE A 66 -15.49 -3.02 13.01
C ILE A 66 -15.25 -2.77 11.52
N LEU A 67 -14.57 -1.68 11.18
CA LEU A 67 -14.22 -1.34 9.81
C LEU A 67 -12.76 -1.67 9.55
N ASP A 68 -12.53 -2.73 8.76
CA ASP A 68 -11.21 -3.19 8.35
C ASP A 68 -10.82 -2.57 7.01
N LEU A 69 -9.70 -1.86 6.98
CA LEU A 69 -9.19 -1.14 5.82
C LEU A 69 -8.11 -1.90 5.04
N ARG A 70 -7.78 -3.15 5.43
CA ARG A 70 -6.72 -3.96 4.79
C ARG A 70 -6.89 -4.11 3.28
N PHE A 71 -8.11 -4.29 2.80
CA PHE A 71 -8.41 -4.47 1.38
C PHE A 71 -8.16 -3.19 0.56
N LEU A 72 -8.25 -2.03 1.21
CA LEU A 72 -8.01 -0.75 0.56
C LEU A 72 -6.52 -0.61 0.20
N ALA A 73 -5.62 -1.06 1.07
CA ALA A 73 -4.17 -1.10 0.80
C ALA A 73 -3.83 -1.98 -0.42
N VAL A 74 -4.41 -3.18 -0.49
CA VAL A 74 -4.21 -4.13 -1.60
C VAL A 74 -4.78 -3.60 -2.91
N THR A 75 -5.97 -2.99 -2.86
CA THR A 75 -6.64 -2.42 -4.04
C THR A 75 -5.82 -1.28 -4.64
N ILE A 76 -5.26 -0.40 -3.79
CA ILE A 76 -4.37 0.69 -4.23
C ILE A 76 -3.13 0.10 -4.92
N VAL A 77 -2.43 -0.87 -4.30
CA VAL A 77 -1.21 -1.40 -4.93
C VAL A 77 -1.50 -2.14 -6.23
N CYS A 78 -2.65 -2.81 -6.35
CA CYS A 78 -3.09 -3.46 -7.58
C CYS A 78 -3.34 -2.44 -8.71
N LEU A 79 -3.97 -1.31 -8.38
CA LEU A 79 -4.23 -0.21 -9.32
C LEU A 79 -2.94 0.46 -9.80
N TYR A 80 -1.98 0.70 -8.89
CA TYR A 80 -0.79 1.49 -9.21
C TYR A 80 0.42 0.67 -9.69
N ALA A 81 0.62 -0.54 -9.18
CA ALA A 81 1.81 -1.36 -9.44
C ALA A 81 1.51 -2.68 -10.16
N GLY A 82 0.24 -3.07 -10.28
CA GLY A 82 -0.24 -4.25 -11.00
C GLY A 82 -0.48 -5.48 -10.12
N MET A 83 -0.81 -6.61 -10.76
CA MET A 83 -1.27 -7.82 -10.06
C MET A 83 -0.19 -8.51 -9.21
N VAL A 84 1.05 -8.61 -9.71
CA VAL A 84 2.16 -9.27 -9.01
C VAL A 84 2.47 -8.65 -7.63
N PRO A 85 2.66 -7.31 -7.50
CA PRO A 85 2.92 -6.70 -6.19
C PRO A 85 1.69 -6.75 -5.28
N ALA A 86 0.48 -6.81 -5.82
CA ALA A 86 -0.74 -6.99 -5.03
C ALA A 86 -0.81 -8.37 -4.37
N ILE A 87 -0.38 -9.42 -5.07
CA ILE A 87 -0.27 -10.76 -4.49
C ILE A 87 0.77 -10.77 -3.37
N ILE A 88 1.93 -10.13 -3.57
CA ILE A 88 2.96 -10.01 -2.53
C ILE A 88 2.41 -9.27 -1.29
N ALA A 89 1.73 -8.14 -1.51
CA ALA A 89 1.11 -7.38 -0.42
C ALA A 89 0.05 -8.19 0.32
N ALA A 90 -0.81 -8.92 -0.41
CA ALA A 90 -1.83 -9.78 0.18
C ALA A 90 -1.21 -10.90 1.03
N CYS A 91 -0.14 -11.55 0.57
CA CYS A 91 0.59 -12.55 1.35
C CYS A 91 1.18 -11.99 2.65
N ILE A 92 1.57 -10.71 2.69
CA ILE A 92 2.13 -10.05 3.88
C ILE A 92 1.03 -9.70 4.89
N ILE A 93 -0.14 -9.30 4.40
CA ILE A 93 -1.27 -8.88 5.25
C ILE A 93 -1.92 -10.08 5.96
N GLY A 94 -1.90 -11.25 5.34
CA GLY A 94 -2.56 -12.46 5.83
C GLY A 94 -4.01 -12.54 5.41
#